data_AF-A0A5D4U3F8-F1
#
_entry.id   AF-A0A5D4U3F8-F1
#
_cell.length_a   1.000
_cell.length_b   1.000
_cell.length_c   1.000
_cell.angle_alpha   90.00
_cell.angle_beta   90.00
_cell.angle_gamma   90.00
#
_symmetry.space_group_name_H-M   'P 1'
#
loop_
_entity.id
_entity.type
_entity.pdbx_description
1 polymer ?
#
loop_
_entity_poly.entity_id
_entity_poly.type
_entity_poly.pdbx_seq_one_letter_code
_entity_poly.pdbx_strand_id
1 'polypeptide(L)'
;MELAGRKLKDRAMAAMNKFKHNMKGTYYSIADIPTASVQELADFIQIHPDTHEIKKHLLGNTYTFFRLNVNNYRFYLETTKGRILQLDGSLNGKELVSYRSYRDADDIHSPFKLS
;
A
#
# COMPACT_ATOMS: atom_id res chain seq x y z
N MET A 1 -16.64 -31.14 -9.09
CA MET A 1 -15.72 -30.26 -8.31
C MET A 1 -15.03 -29.17 -9.15
N GLU A 2 -15.14 -29.13 -10.49
CA GLU A 2 -14.42 -28.13 -11.32
C GLU A 2 -15.02 -26.72 -11.42
N LEU A 3 -16.32 -26.54 -11.16
CA LEU A 3 -17.04 -25.28 -11.42
C LEU A 3 -16.70 -24.14 -10.44
N ALA A 4 -16.31 -24.47 -9.21
CA ALA A 4 -15.97 -23.47 -8.18
C ALA A 4 -14.59 -22.81 -8.45
N GLY A 5 -13.61 -23.59 -8.94
CA GLY A 5 -12.27 -23.09 -9.26
C GLY A 5 -12.25 -22.13 -10.45
N ARG A 6 -13.12 -22.36 -11.45
CA ARG A 6 -13.26 -21.47 -12.62
C ARG A 6 -13.85 -20.12 -12.22
N LYS A 7 -14.95 -20.12 -11.46
CA LYS A 7 -15.58 -18.90 -10.91
C LYS A 7 -14.65 -18.05 -10.04
N LEU A 8 -13.76 -18.70 -9.28
CA LEU A 8 -12.77 -18.01 -8.45
C LEU A 8 -11.66 -17.38 -9.30
N LYS A 9 -11.16 -18.10 -10.31
CA LYS A 9 -10.19 -17.57 -11.28
C LYS A 9 -10.76 -16.43 -12.12
N ASP A 10 -12.01 -16.53 -12.54
CA ASP A 10 -12.68 -15.48 -13.32
C ASP A 10 -12.93 -14.22 -12.48
N ARG A 11 -13.26 -14.38 -11.19
CA ARG A 11 -13.35 -13.24 -10.24
C ARG A 11 -11.99 -12.63 -9.95
N ALA A 12 -10.95 -13.44 -9.79
CA ALA A 12 -9.58 -12.96 -9.60
C ALA A 12 -9.08 -12.21 -10.84
N MET A 13 -9.31 -12.74 -12.04
CA MET A 13 -8.96 -12.07 -13.30
C MET A 13 -9.80 -10.82 -13.55
N ALA A 14 -11.09 -10.81 -13.19
CA ALA A 14 -11.94 -9.62 -13.30
C ALA A 14 -11.54 -8.53 -12.29
N ALA A 15 -11.15 -8.91 -11.07
CA ALA A 15 -10.59 -7.99 -10.09
C ALA A 15 -9.26 -7.42 -10.59
N MET A 16 -8.37 -8.27 -11.12
CA MET A 16 -7.07 -7.87 -11.67
C MET A 16 -7.20 -7.01 -12.93
N ASN A 17 -8.19 -7.27 -13.79
CA ASN A 17 -8.48 -6.44 -14.97
C ASN A 17 -9.14 -5.11 -14.59
N LYS A 18 -10.06 -5.07 -13.61
CA LYS A 18 -10.58 -3.80 -13.08
C LYS A 18 -9.49 -2.98 -12.40
N PHE A 19 -8.57 -3.65 -11.70
CA PHE A 19 -7.41 -3.02 -11.09
C PHE A 19 -6.48 -2.42 -12.14
N LYS A 20 -6.11 -3.20 -13.17
CA LYS A 20 -5.28 -2.78 -14.30
C LYS A 20 -5.92 -1.67 -15.13
N HIS A 21 -7.25 -1.59 -15.22
CA HIS A 21 -7.94 -0.53 -15.93
C HIS A 21 -8.02 0.78 -15.14
N ASN A 22 -8.11 0.72 -13.80
CA ASN A 22 -8.02 1.90 -12.94
C ASN A 22 -6.57 2.40 -12.77
N MET A 23 -5.58 1.51 -12.84
CA MET A 23 -4.15 1.84 -12.80
C MET A 23 -3.57 2.43 -14.09
N LYS A 24 -4.32 2.43 -15.21
CA LYS A 24 -3.83 3.00 -16.49
C LYS A 24 -3.48 4.49 -16.39
N GLY A 25 -3.85 5.19 -15.31
CA GLY A 25 -3.53 6.60 -15.07
C GLY A 25 -2.32 6.88 -14.17
N THR A 26 -1.81 5.92 -13.40
CA THR A 26 -0.75 6.16 -12.40
C THR A 26 0.29 5.06 -12.43
N TYR A 27 1.19 5.15 -13.41
CA TYR A 27 2.50 4.50 -13.30
C TYR A 27 3.30 5.30 -12.27
N TYR A 28 3.23 4.92 -11.00
CA TYR A 28 4.09 5.51 -9.97
C TYR A 28 5.54 5.15 -10.30
N SER A 29 6.29 6.12 -10.82
CA SER A 29 7.73 5.98 -10.90
C SER A 29 8.30 6.21 -9.51
N ILE A 30 9.40 5.52 -9.17
CA ILE A 30 10.14 5.78 -7.93
C ILE A 30 10.56 7.26 -7.83
N ALA A 31 10.71 7.93 -8.98
CA ALA A 31 10.96 9.37 -9.08
C ALA A 31 9.83 10.25 -8.52
N ASP A 32 8.60 9.75 -8.47
CA ASP A 32 7.42 10.51 -8.00
C ASP A 32 7.19 10.34 -6.49
N ILE A 33 7.94 9.42 -5.84
CA ILE A 33 7.82 9.17 -4.40
C ILE A 33 7.93 10.48 -3.62
N PRO A 34 8.94 11.36 -3.80
CA PRO A 34 9.12 12.60 -3.02
C PRO A 34 7.92 13.56 -2.98
N THR A 35 6.96 13.44 -3.90
CA THR A 35 5.79 14.33 -4.01
C THR A 35 4.46 13.63 -3.74
N ALA A 36 4.47 12.31 -3.55
CA ALA A 36 3.27 11.52 -3.37
C ALA A 36 2.65 11.76 -1.97
N SER A 37 1.32 11.69 -1.89
CA SER A 37 0.60 11.68 -0.61
C SER A 37 0.73 10.34 0.12
N VAL A 38 0.34 10.30 1.40
CA VAL A 38 0.30 9.05 2.19
C VAL A 38 -0.57 7.99 1.51
N GLN A 39 -1.73 8.40 0.96
CA GLN A 39 -2.62 7.49 0.25
C GLN A 39 -1.96 6.90 -1.01
N GLU A 40 -1.31 7.73 -1.82
CA GLU A 40 -0.65 7.28 -3.05
C GLU A 40 0.52 6.33 -2.76
N LEU A 41 1.30 6.59 -1.71
CA LEU A 41 2.31 5.64 -1.25
C LEU A 41 1.70 4.33 -0.79
N ALA A 42 0.59 4.38 -0.04
CA ALA A 42 -0.06 3.17 0.42
C ALA A 42 -0.58 2.32 -0.75
N ASP A 43 -1.12 2.96 -1.78
CA ASP A 43 -1.56 2.29 -2.99
C ASP A 43 -0.36 1.69 -3.73
N PHE A 44 0.72 2.44 -3.92
CA PHE A 44 1.97 1.93 -4.50
C PHE A 44 2.52 0.71 -3.76
N ILE A 45 2.60 0.76 -2.43
CA ILE A 45 3.11 -0.35 -1.61
C ILE A 45 2.22 -1.58 -1.79
N GLN A 46 0.89 -1.45 -1.75
CA GLN A 46 -0.02 -2.59 -1.83
C GLN A 46 0.01 -3.32 -3.18
N ILE A 47 0.40 -2.64 -4.26
CA ILE A 47 0.35 -3.17 -5.63
C ILE A 47 1.70 -3.60 -6.16
N HIS A 48 2.78 -3.21 -5.48
CA HIS A 48 4.12 -3.50 -5.94
C HIS A 48 4.38 -5.03 -5.88
N PRO A 49 4.93 -5.64 -6.95
CA PRO A 49 5.11 -7.09 -7.04
C PRO A 49 6.01 -7.66 -5.94
N ASP A 50 6.99 -6.89 -5.47
CA ASP A 50 7.93 -7.30 -4.43
C ASP A 50 7.42 -7.06 -3.00
N THR A 51 6.18 -6.58 -2.85
CA THR A 51 5.62 -6.33 -1.52
C THR A 51 5.32 -7.63 -0.80
N HIS A 52 5.84 -7.74 0.42
CA HIS A 52 5.51 -8.81 1.32
C HIS A 52 4.32 -8.44 2.20
N GLU A 53 3.23 -9.19 2.08
CA GLU A 53 1.98 -9.01 2.83
C GLU A 53 1.83 -10.06 3.94
N ILE A 54 1.52 -9.61 5.16
CA ILE A 54 1.20 -10.46 6.32
C ILE A 54 -0.15 -10.04 6.87
N LYS A 55 -1.04 -11.00 7.14
CA LYS A 55 -2.31 -10.76 7.84
C LYS A 55 -2.27 -11.34 9.24
N LYS A 56 -2.82 -10.59 10.20
CA LYS A 56 -3.02 -11.08 11.57
C LYS A 56 -4.45 -10.83 12.01
N HIS A 57 -5.01 -11.80 12.72
CA HIS A 57 -6.31 -11.68 13.37
C HIS A 57 -6.09 -11.49 14.87
N LEU A 58 -6.48 -10.33 15.39
CA LEU A 58 -6.26 -9.94 16.78
C LEU A 58 -7.54 -9.32 17.32
N LEU A 59 -8.07 -9.87 18.42
CA LEU A 59 -9.25 -9.34 19.11
C LEU A 59 -10.45 -9.10 18.18
N GLY A 60 -10.71 -10.03 17.25
CA GLY A 60 -11.80 -9.93 16.27
C GLY A 60 -11.55 -8.94 15.13
N ASN A 61 -10.39 -8.29 15.07
CA ASN A 61 -9.99 -7.41 13.97
C ASN A 61 -8.95 -8.09 13.07
N THR A 62 -8.93 -7.68 11.80
CA THR A 62 -7.90 -8.11 10.85
C THR A 62 -6.98 -6.92 10.58
N TYR A 63 -5.70 -7.15 10.74
CA TYR A 63 -4.63 -6.22 10.44
C TYR A 63 -3.82 -6.78 9.28
N THR A 64 -3.52 -5.93 8.31
CA THR A 64 -2.66 -6.27 7.18
C THR A 64 -1.42 -5.40 7.23
N PHE A 65 -0.27 -6.06 7.18
CA PHE A 65 1.05 -5.46 7.25
C PHE A 65 1.74 -5.69 5.92
N PHE A 66 2.25 -4.61 5.32
CA PHE A 66 2.99 -4.65 4.08
C PHE A 66 4.42 -4.19 4.33
N ARG A 67 5.38 -4.88 3.73
CA ARG A 67 6.79 -4.50 3.72
C ARG A 67 7.30 -4.49 2.29
N LEU A 68 7.90 -3.38 1.88
CA LEU A 68 8.49 -3.23 0.55
C LEU A 68 9.90 -2.66 0.68
N ASN A 69 10.87 -3.33 0.06
CA ASN A 69 12.24 -2.83 -0.07
C ASN A 69 12.60 -2.76 -1.55
N VAL A 70 12.86 -1.57 -2.08
CA VAL A 70 13.15 -1.36 -3.50
C VAL A 70 14.09 -0.18 -3.67
N ASN A 71 15.18 -0.32 -4.43
CA ASN A 71 16.10 0.79 -4.76
C ASN A 71 16.50 1.67 -3.56
N ASN A 72 16.88 1.04 -2.45
CA ASN A 72 17.22 1.66 -1.16
C ASN A 72 16.08 2.36 -0.41
N TYR A 73 14.86 2.32 -0.93
CA TYR A 73 13.66 2.62 -0.19
C TYR A 73 13.27 1.44 0.69
N ARG A 74 12.81 1.75 1.90
CA ARG A 74 12.16 0.79 2.79
C ARG A 74 10.83 1.36 3.23
N PHE A 75 9.77 0.59 3.03
CA PHE A 75 8.43 0.93 3.42
C PHE A 75 7.84 -0.09 4.38
N TYR A 76 7.10 0.42 5.36
CA TYR A 76 6.19 -0.33 6.21
C TYR A 76 4.82 0.32 6.11
N LEU A 77 3.80 -0.48 5.86
CA LEU A 77 2.42 -0.02 5.83
C LEU A 77 1.57 -0.98 6.69
N GLU A 78 0.77 -0.40 7.57
CA GLU A 78 -0.21 -1.11 8.38
C GLU A 78 -1.60 -0.61 8.06
N THR A 79 -2.52 -1.55 7.84
CA THR A 79 -3.91 -1.24 7.55
C THR A 79 -4.88 -2.11 8.34
N THR A 80 -6.08 -1.59 8.58
CA THR A 80 -7.22 -2.39 9.06
C THR A 80 -8.49 -1.95 8.35
N LYS A 81 -9.30 -2.90 7.87
CA LYS A 81 -10.58 -2.63 7.18
C LYS A 81 -10.47 -1.57 6.07
N GLY A 82 -9.36 -1.57 5.33
CA GLY A 82 -9.07 -0.61 4.26
C GLY A 82 -8.62 0.78 4.72
N ARG A 83 -8.42 1.00 6.03
CA ARG A 83 -7.86 2.24 6.59
C ARG A 83 -6.38 2.08 6.87
N ILE A 84 -5.60 3.10 6.52
CA ILE A 84 -4.19 3.22 6.90
C ILE A 84 -4.12 3.53 8.39
N LEU A 85 -3.38 2.72 9.15
CA LEU A 85 -3.06 2.98 10.55
C LEU A 85 -1.69 3.64 10.69
N GLN A 86 -0.73 3.15 9.90
CA GLN A 86 0.65 3.58 9.95
C GLN A 86 1.30 3.41 8.58
N LEU A 87 2.11 4.40 8.19
CA LEU A 87 2.99 4.31 7.02
C LEU A 87 4.34 4.92 7.38
N ASP A 88 5.39 4.12 7.29
CA ASP A 88 6.77 4.56 7.42
C ASP A 88 7.51 4.34 6.12
N GLY A 89 8.29 5.34 5.70
CA GLY A 89 9.12 5.29 4.51
C GLY A 89 10.48 5.90 4.78
N SER A 90 11.53 5.25 4.29
CA SER A 90 12.90 5.76 4.38
C SER A 90 13.66 5.52 3.09
N LEU A 91 14.61 6.40 2.78
CA LEU A 91 15.56 6.27 1.66
C LEU A 91 16.98 6.33 2.22
N ASN A 92 17.78 5.31 1.93
CA ASN A 92 19.15 5.20 2.46
C ASN A 92 19.21 5.33 4.01
N GLY A 93 18.14 4.90 4.69
CA GLY A 93 17.99 5.03 6.15
C GLY A 93 17.57 6.41 6.65
N LYS A 94 17.46 7.43 5.79
CA LYS A 94 16.86 8.72 6.15
C LYS A 94 15.34 8.62 6.03
N GLU A 95 14.62 9.08 7.05
CA GLU A 95 13.16 9.12 7.05
C GLU A 95 12.64 10.05 5.92
N LEU A 96 11.63 9.57 5.20
CA LEU A 96 10.90 10.32 4.17
C LEU A 96 9.49 10.65 4.62
N VAL A 97 8.84 9.69 5.30
CA VAL A 97 7.45 9.80 5.75
C VAL A 97 7.27 8.96 7.01
N SER A 98 6.52 9.50 7.96
CA SER A 98 6.12 8.85 9.20
C SER A 98 4.69 9.28 9.53
N TYR A 99 3.73 8.50 9.04
CA TYR A 99 2.30 8.75 9.22
C TYR A 99 1.72 7.84 10.29
N ARG A 100 0.91 8.39 11.18
CA ARG A 100 0.09 7.66 12.16
C ARG A 100 -1.33 8.20 12.13
N SER A 101 -2.31 7.34 11.89
CA SER A 101 -3.71 7.76 11.72
C SER A 101 -4.32 8.42 12.97
N TYR A 102 -3.79 8.15 14.16
CA TYR A 102 -4.26 8.74 15.41
C TYR A 102 -3.65 10.12 15.72
N ARG A 103 -2.56 10.50 15.03
CA ARG A 103 -1.83 11.75 15.25
C ARG A 103 -1.94 12.68 14.05
N ASP A 104 -1.90 12.11 12.85
CA ASP A 104 -1.67 12.82 11.58
C ASP A 104 -2.91 12.71 10.66
N ALA A 105 -4.10 12.49 11.21
CA ALA A 105 -5.31 12.16 10.45
C ALA A 105 -5.63 13.17 9.33
N ASP A 106 -5.39 14.45 9.58
CA ASP A 106 -5.66 15.55 8.64
C ASP A 106 -4.67 15.59 7.45
N ASP A 107 -3.54 14.89 7.54
CA ASP A 107 -2.45 14.92 6.55
C ASP A 107 -2.49 13.76 5.55
N ILE A 108 -3.52 12.91 5.57
CA ILE A 108 -3.59 11.69 4.72
C ILE A 108 -3.53 11.98 3.21
N HIS A 109 -3.99 13.17 2.81
CA HIS A 109 -3.97 13.64 1.42
C HIS A 109 -2.90 14.72 1.16
N SER A 110 -2.18 15.15 2.20
CA SER A 110 -1.12 16.13 2.06
C SER A 110 0.13 15.46 1.46
N PRO A 111 0.83 16.11 0.50
CA PRO A 111 2.14 15.65 0.09
C PRO A 111 3.09 15.72 1.29
N PHE A 112 3.92 14.69 1.49
CA PHE A 112 4.82 14.69 2.64
C PHE A 112 5.93 15.74 2.49
N LYS A 113 6.34 16.32 3.61
CA LYS A 113 7.46 17.27 3.67
C LYS A 113 8.74 16.50 3.95
N LEU A 114 9.71 16.56 3.03
CA LEU A 114 11.08 16.14 3.29
C LEU A 114 11.65 16.99 4.43
N SER A 115 12.00 16.37 5.56
CA SER A 115 12.75 17.01 6.65
C SER A 115 14.23 17.18 6.31
#